data_AF-A0A521QNU8-F1
#
_entry.id   AF-A0A521QNU8-F1
#
_cell.length_a   1.000
_cell.length_b   1.000
_cell.length_c   1.000
_cell.angle_alpha   90.00
_cell.angle_beta   90.00
_cell.angle_gamma   90.00
#
_symmetry.space_group_name_H-M   'P 1'
#
loop_
_entity.id
_entity.type
_entity.pdbx_description
1 polymer ?
#
loop_
_entity_poly.entity_id
_entity_poly.type
_entity_poly.pdbx_seq_one_letter_code
_entity_poly.pdbx_strand_id
1 'polypeptide(L)'
;MIALYLLPERNCATCTVRQQKEWGCDAKQRPDGSWTDRSLVPMEVDGAESWACPRRPVKDDPALFGELMSLYGMYAEGVLADEGGVMSQAVKYLAIMRLIHGTVNECRVEQMEKKS
;
A
#
# COMPACT_ATOMS: atom_id res chain seq x y z
N MET A 1 4.54 -6.86 -10.68
CA MET A 1 4.54 -5.48 -10.17
C MET A 1 4.04 -5.52 -8.74
N ILE A 2 4.92 -5.40 -7.74
CA ILE A 2 4.60 -5.61 -6.32
C ILE A 2 3.51 -4.67 -5.80
N ALA A 3 3.50 -3.43 -6.30
CA ALA A 3 2.51 -2.40 -5.98
C ALA A 3 1.05 -2.84 -6.16
N LEU A 4 0.77 -3.75 -7.11
CA LEU A 4 -0.58 -4.24 -7.40
C LEU A 4 -1.09 -5.26 -6.36
N TYR A 5 -0.19 -5.85 -5.56
CA TYR A 5 -0.56 -6.79 -4.49
C TYR A 5 -0.96 -6.05 -3.23
N LEU A 6 -0.24 -4.99 -2.87
CA LEU A 6 -0.49 -4.18 -1.68
C LEU A 6 -1.79 -3.38 -1.78
N LEU A 7 -2.18 -2.99 -3.00
CA LEU A 7 -3.36 -2.19 -3.26
C LEU A 7 -4.19 -2.90 -4.33
N PRO A 8 -5.37 -3.47 -3.99
CA PRO A 8 -6.15 -4.27 -4.92
C PRO A 8 -6.45 -3.53 -6.22
N GLU A 9 -6.41 -4.26 -7.33
CA GLU A 9 -6.57 -3.68 -8.66
C GLU A 9 -8.00 -3.13 -8.84
N ARG A 10 -8.09 -1.80 -8.98
CA ARG A 10 -9.29 -1.13 -9.47
C ARG A 10 -8.88 -0.18 -10.58
N ASN A 11 -9.60 -0.22 -11.71
CA ASN A 11 -9.36 0.71 -12.79
C ASN A 11 -9.88 2.11 -12.39
N CYS A 12 -9.01 2.87 -11.73
CA CYS A 12 -9.30 4.25 -11.35
C CYS A 12 -9.24 5.22 -12.53
N ALA A 13 -8.61 4.85 -13.64
CA ALA A 13 -8.55 5.69 -14.84
C ALA A 13 -9.94 5.88 -15.48
N THR A 14 -10.85 4.94 -15.27
CA THR A 14 -12.23 5.00 -15.78
C THR A 14 -13.27 5.21 -14.70
N CYS A 15 -12.88 5.59 -13.47
CA CYS A 15 -13.85 5.75 -12.38
C CYS A 15 -14.81 6.90 -12.65
N THR A 16 -16.10 6.59 -12.68
CA THR A 16 -17.16 7.59 -12.65
C THR A 16 -17.17 8.35 -11.32
N VAL A 17 -17.73 9.57 -11.30
CA VAL A 17 -17.88 10.38 -10.08
C VAL A 17 -18.61 9.60 -8.97
N ARG A 18 -19.61 8.78 -9.35
CA ARG A 18 -20.34 7.92 -8.42
C ARG A 18 -19.41 6.88 -7.77
N GLN A 19 -18.61 6.17 -8.56
CA GLN A 19 -17.67 5.17 -8.05
C GLN A 19 -16.59 5.79 -7.16
N GLN A 20 -16.09 6.98 -7.51
CA GLN A 20 -15.11 7.69 -6.69
C GLN A 20 -15.66 8.02 -5.29
N LYS A 21 -16.93 8.44 -5.20
CA LYS A 21 -17.61 8.65 -3.92
C LYS A 21 -17.82 7.35 -3.14
N GLU A 22 -18.34 6.31 -3.79
CA GLU A 22 -18.58 5.01 -3.15
C GLU A 22 -17.29 4.41 -2.56
N TRP A 23 -16.15 4.65 -3.21
CA TRP A 23 -14.85 4.11 -2.79
C TRP A 23 -14.05 5.03 -1.86
N GLY A 24 -14.61 6.16 -1.45
CA GLY A 24 -13.92 7.08 -0.53
C GLY A 24 -12.66 7.70 -1.15
N CYS A 25 -12.68 8.02 -2.45
CA CYS A 25 -11.58 8.69 -3.10
C CYS A 25 -11.30 10.09 -2.52
N ASP A 26 -12.31 10.75 -1.97
CA ASP A 26 -12.20 12.05 -1.31
C ASP A 26 -12.08 11.92 0.21
N ALA A 27 -12.02 10.69 0.73
CA ALA A 27 -12.00 10.46 2.16
C ALA A 27 -10.70 10.94 2.79
N LYS A 28 -10.82 11.66 3.91
CA LYS A 28 -9.67 12.12 4.71
C LYS A 28 -9.93 11.86 6.18
N GLN A 29 -8.90 11.38 6.87
CA GLN A 29 -8.96 11.25 8.32
C GLN A 29 -8.67 12.62 8.96
N ARG A 30 -9.57 13.02 9.86
CA ARG A 30 -9.41 14.22 10.68
C ARG A 30 -8.49 13.95 11.87
N PRO A 31 -7.94 15.00 12.51
CA PRO A 31 -7.08 14.84 13.69
C PRO A 31 -7.74 14.10 14.87
N ASP A 32 -9.07 14.11 14.95
CA ASP A 32 -9.87 13.41 15.97
C ASP A 32 -10.11 11.93 15.64
N GLY A 33 -9.56 11.42 14.53
CA GLY A 33 -9.73 10.05 14.06
C GLY A 33 -11.00 9.81 13.23
N SER A 34 -11.90 10.79 13.14
CA SER A 34 -13.10 10.69 12.31
C SER A 34 -12.79 10.86 10.81
N TRP A 35 -13.65 10.34 9.95
CA TRP A 35 -13.48 10.39 8.49
C TRP A 35 -14.44 11.37 7.83
N THR A 36 -13.95 12.19 6.90
CA THR A 36 -14.79 12.89 5.93
C THR A 36 -15.01 12.03 4.71
N ASP A 37 -16.18 12.13 4.07
CA ASP A 37 -16.48 11.52 2.77
C ASP A 37 -16.06 10.03 2.66
N ARG A 38 -16.29 9.30 3.75
CA ARG A 38 -15.89 7.90 3.92
C ARG A 38 -16.48 7.01 2.83
N SER A 39 -15.75 5.96 2.45
CA SER A 39 -16.29 4.92 1.57
C SER A 39 -17.52 4.24 2.20
N LEU A 40 -18.31 3.55 1.38
CA LEU A 40 -19.37 2.67 1.88
C LEU A 40 -18.83 1.29 2.31
N VAL A 41 -17.63 0.95 1.85
CA VAL A 41 -16.99 -0.35 2.08
C VAL A 41 -15.66 -0.09 2.79
N PRO A 42 -15.55 -0.38 4.09
CA PRO A 42 -14.28 -0.25 4.78
C PRO A 42 -13.26 -1.25 4.23
N MET A 43 -12.00 -0.89 4.32
CA MET A 43 -10.87 -1.79 4.07
C MET A 43 -10.00 -1.84 5.32
N GLU A 44 -9.23 -2.90 5.49
CA GLU A 44 -8.23 -2.98 6.56
C GLU A 44 -6.85 -2.65 5.98
N VAL A 45 -6.11 -1.76 6.65
CA VAL A 45 -4.72 -1.40 6.35
C VAL A 45 -3.94 -1.43 7.65
N ASP A 46 -2.91 -2.27 7.73
CA ASP A 46 -2.06 -2.44 8.92
C ASP A 46 -2.85 -2.77 10.21
N GLY A 47 -3.90 -3.59 10.10
CA GLY A 47 -4.77 -3.94 11.23
C GLY A 47 -5.70 -2.81 11.68
N ALA A 48 -5.70 -1.68 10.97
CA ALA A 48 -6.58 -0.56 11.21
C ALA A 48 -7.64 -0.45 10.11
N GLU A 49 -8.89 -0.20 10.49
CA GLU A 49 -9.97 0.07 9.54
C GLU A 49 -9.73 1.42 8.85
N SER A 50 -9.63 1.39 7.53
CA SER A 50 -9.50 2.54 6.65
C SER A 50 -10.72 2.67 5.76
N TRP A 51 -11.16 3.91 5.58
CA TRP A 51 -12.33 4.24 4.77
C TRP A 51 -11.96 4.98 3.48
N ALA A 52 -10.66 5.02 3.16
CA ALA A 52 -10.12 5.65 1.96
C ALA A 52 -10.08 4.70 0.76
N CYS A 53 -9.96 5.26 -0.44
CA CYS A 53 -9.71 4.48 -1.64
C CYS A 53 -8.32 3.80 -1.58
N PRO A 54 -8.21 2.48 -1.87
CA PRO A 54 -6.93 1.77 -1.82
C PRO A 54 -5.83 2.39 -2.68
N ARG A 55 -6.15 2.92 -3.87
CA ARG A 55 -5.16 3.53 -4.78
C ARG A 55 -4.84 5.00 -4.49
N ARG A 56 -5.38 5.57 -3.40
CA ARG A 56 -5.15 6.97 -3.06
C ARG A 56 -3.66 7.31 -2.89
N PRO A 57 -2.81 6.49 -2.22
CA PRO A 57 -1.38 6.77 -2.10
C PRO A 57 -0.67 6.89 -3.45
N VAL A 58 -1.02 6.05 -4.42
CA VAL A 58 -0.46 6.09 -5.79
C VAL A 58 -0.82 7.39 -6.51
N LYS A 59 -2.00 7.96 -6.22
CA LYS A 59 -2.48 9.19 -6.87
C LYS A 59 -1.99 10.45 -6.16
N ASP A 60 -1.99 10.45 -4.83
CA ASP A 60 -1.64 11.63 -4.03
C ASP A 60 -0.14 11.91 -4.04
N ASP A 61 0.68 10.85 -4.01
CA ASP A 61 2.13 10.97 -4.09
C ASP A 61 2.75 9.85 -4.94
N PRO A 62 2.60 9.93 -6.28
CA PRO A 62 3.14 8.91 -7.18
C PRO A 62 4.67 8.82 -7.12
N ALA A 63 5.36 9.92 -6.81
CA ALA A 63 6.82 9.95 -6.74
C ALA A 63 7.32 9.17 -5.53
N LEU A 64 6.80 9.47 -4.33
CA LEU A 64 7.16 8.76 -3.10
C LEU A 64 6.79 7.28 -3.18
N PHE A 65 5.60 6.98 -3.70
CA PHE A 65 5.17 5.59 -3.86
C PHE A 65 6.08 4.82 -4.84
N GLY A 66 6.45 5.46 -5.96
CA GLY A 66 7.41 4.90 -6.91
C GLY A 66 8.76 4.61 -6.28
N GLU A 67 9.33 5.59 -5.56
CA GLU A 67 10.59 5.45 -4.85
C GLU A 67 10.56 4.30 -3.84
N LEU A 68 9.50 4.21 -3.03
CA LEU A 68 9.33 3.15 -2.05
C LEU A 68 9.28 1.76 -2.69
N MET A 69 8.58 1.62 -3.82
CA MET A 69 8.49 0.36 -4.56
C MET A 69 9.82 -0.01 -5.23
N SER A 70 10.60 0.97 -5.68
CA SER A 70 11.95 0.75 -6.21
C SER A 70 12.91 0.29 -5.12
N LEU A 71 12.89 0.93 -3.94
CA LEU A 71 13.68 0.51 -2.78
C LEU A 71 13.31 -0.91 -2.34
N TYR A 72 12.03 -1.24 -2.30
CA TYR A 72 11.59 -2.60 -2.01
C TYR A 72 12.04 -3.62 -3.07
N GLY A 73 12.02 -3.26 -4.35
CA GLY A 73 12.54 -4.11 -5.42
C GLY A 73 14.00 -4.50 -5.18
N MET A 74 14.85 -3.52 -4.86
CA MET A 74 16.25 -3.75 -4.49
C MET A 74 16.38 -4.63 -3.24
N TYR A 75 15.61 -4.33 -2.18
CA TYR A 75 15.59 -5.14 -0.96
C TYR A 75 15.21 -6.60 -1.22
N ALA A 76 14.20 -6.85 -2.05
CA ALA A 76 13.73 -8.19 -2.39
C ALA A 76 14.78 -9.01 -3.18
N GLU A 77 15.68 -8.32 -3.89
CA GLU A 77 16.83 -8.91 -4.58
C GLU A 77 18.07 -9.06 -3.67
N GLY A 78 17.97 -8.65 -2.40
CA GLY A 78 19.06 -8.72 -1.43
C GLY A 78 20.01 -7.52 -1.45
N VAL A 79 19.66 -6.45 -2.18
CA VAL A 79 20.41 -5.20 -2.22
C VAL A 79 19.98 -4.29 -1.07
N LEU A 80 20.96 -3.81 -0.30
CA LEU A 80 20.75 -2.92 0.83
C LEU A 80 20.91 -1.44 0.41
N ALA A 81 20.29 -0.53 1.16
CA ALA A 81 20.31 0.89 0.84
C ALA A 81 21.68 1.52 1.15
N ASP A 82 22.25 1.15 2.29
CA ASP A 82 23.56 1.61 2.75
C ASP A 82 24.62 0.52 2.62
N GLU A 83 25.89 0.92 2.55
CA GLU A 83 27.01 -0.03 2.56
C GLU A 83 27.09 -0.84 3.86
N GLY A 84 27.53 -2.08 3.75
CA GLY A 84 27.75 -2.98 4.88
C GLY A 84 26.64 -4.03 5.03
N GLY A 85 26.46 -4.52 6.25
CA GLY A 85 25.51 -5.58 6.56
C GLY A 85 24.14 -5.05 6.97
N VAL A 86 23.22 -5.97 7.29
CA VAL A 86 21.88 -5.64 7.80
C VAL A 86 21.95 -4.73 9.04
N MET A 87 22.91 -4.97 9.93
CA MET A 87 23.06 -4.16 11.15
C MET A 87 23.52 -2.71 10.89
N SER A 88 24.04 -2.42 9.69
CA SER A 88 24.47 -1.09 9.28
C SER A 88 23.32 -0.23 8.74
N GLN A 89 22.18 -0.83 8.44
CA GLN A 89 21.04 -0.14 7.82
C GLN A 89 20.25 0.66 8.84
N ALA A 90 19.61 1.74 8.38
CA ALA A 90 18.65 2.46 9.21
C ALA A 90 17.52 1.52 9.68
N VAL A 91 17.26 1.50 10.99
CA VAL A 91 16.22 0.64 11.60
C VAL A 91 14.85 0.86 10.94
N LYS A 92 14.51 2.13 10.66
CA LYS A 92 13.27 2.49 9.97
C LYS A 92 13.20 1.90 8.56
N TYR A 93 14.30 1.92 7.81
CA TYR A 93 14.35 1.32 6.47
C TYR A 93 14.06 -0.18 6.54
N LEU A 94 14.77 -0.92 7.40
CA LEU A 94 14.54 -2.35 7.55
C LEU A 94 13.13 -2.69 8.02
N ALA A 95 12.57 -1.90 8.94
CA ALA A 95 11.21 -2.11 9.42
C ALA A 95 10.19 -1.97 8.29
N ILE A 96 10.31 -0.90 7.48
CA ILE A 96 9.43 -0.66 6.34
C ILE A 96 9.58 -1.78 5.30
N MET A 97 10.80 -2.15 4.93
CA MET A 97 11.03 -3.19 3.93
C MET A 97 10.52 -4.56 4.37
N ARG A 98 10.68 -4.91 5.65
CA ARG A 98 10.15 -6.15 6.23
C ARG A 98 8.62 -6.16 6.25
N LEU A 99 8.00 -5.04 6.62
CA LEU A 99 6.54 -4.90 6.61
C LEU A 99 6.00 -5.11 5.19
N ILE A 100 6.55 -4.40 4.21
CA ILE A 100 6.19 -4.57 2.80
C ILE A 100 6.40 -6.02 2.36
N HIS A 101 7.54 -6.63 2.72
CA HIS A 101 7.81 -8.02 2.36
C HIS A 101 6.81 -9.02 2.94
N GLY A 102 6.42 -8.83 4.20
CA GLY A 102 5.40 -9.64 4.87
C GLY A 102 4.06 -9.58 4.14
N THR A 103 3.54 -8.37 3.91
CA THR A 103 2.25 -8.18 3.23
C THR A 103 2.27 -8.74 1.81
N VAL A 104 3.38 -8.57 1.07
CA VAL A 104 3.51 -9.14 -0.29
C VAL A 104 3.42 -10.67 -0.27
N ASN A 105 4.03 -11.32 0.73
CA ASN A 105 3.96 -12.77 0.86
C ASN A 105 2.56 -13.25 1.23
N GLU A 106 1.87 -12.56 2.15
CA GLU A 106 0.48 -12.84 2.50
C GLU A 106 -0.43 -12.75 1.26
N CYS A 107 -0.36 -11.64 0.52
CA CYS A 107 -1.13 -11.47 -0.71
C CYS A 107 -0.83 -12.55 -1.76
N ARG A 108 0.42 -13.03 -1.83
CA ARG A 108 0.80 -14.12 -2.75
C ARG A 108 0.16 -15.45 -2.35
N VAL A 109 0.16 -15.77 -1.05
CA VAL A 109 -0.46 -17.01 -0.53
C VAL A 109 -1.96 -17.03 -0.85
N GLU A 110 -2.69 -15.95 -0.54
CA GLU A 110 -4.12 -15.86 -0.84
C GLU A 110 -4.44 -16.07 -2.33
N GLN A 111 -3.57 -15.60 -3.23
CA GLN A 111 -3.75 -15.75 -4.67
C GLN A 111 -3.49 -17.17 -5.16
N MET A 112 -2.59 -17.90 -4.49
CA MET A 112 -2.37 -19.32 -4.76
C MET A 112 -3.58 -20.13 -4.33
N GLU A 113 -4.17 -19.83 -3.18
CA GLU A 113 -5.39 -20.47 -2.68
C GLU A 113 -6.59 -20.23 -3.60
N LYS A 114 -6.77 -19.01 -4.12
CA LYS A 114 -7.86 -18.66 -5.06
C LYS A 114 -7.76 -19.34 -6.43
N LYS A 115 -6.60 -19.89 -6.79
CA LYS A 115 -6.35 -20.57 -8.07
C LYS A 115 -6.37 -22.09 -7.98
N SER A 116 -6.45 -22.65 -6.77
CA SER A 116 -6.59 -24.09 -6.52
C SER A 116 -8.04 -24.52 -6.47
#